data_AF-A0A1Q6UYX4-F1
#
_entry.id   AF-A0A1Q6UYX4-F1
#
_cell.length_a   1.000
_cell.length_b   1.000
_cell.length_c   1.000
_cell.angle_alpha   90.00
_cell.angle_beta   90.00
_cell.angle_gamma   90.00
#
_symmetry.space_group_name_H-M   'P 1'
#
loop_
_entity.id
_entity.type
_entity.pdbx_description
1 polymer ?
#
loop_
_entity_poly.entity_id
_entity_poly.type
_entity_poly.pdbx_seq_one_letter_code
_entity_poly.pdbx_strand_id
1 'polypeptide(L)'
;MNKVELLAPAGDFSCLKAAIEAGCDAVYIGGKLFGARAFSSNFTDDEIIKAINYAHLFGVKVYVTTNTLIYDKEVERFLEYISFLHKNNVDAVIIQDLGMLDLVTWC
;
A
#
# COMPACT_ATOMS: atom_id res chain seq x y z
N MET A 1 5.58 27.13 -1.94
CA MET A 1 4.81 26.26 -1.01
C MET A 1 4.83 24.86 -1.60
N ASN A 2 5.21 23.85 -0.82
CA ASN A 2 5.02 22.46 -1.25
C ASN A 2 3.52 22.20 -1.32
N LYS A 3 3.05 21.65 -2.45
CA LYS A 3 1.65 21.23 -2.59
C LYS A 3 1.36 20.19 -1.51
N VAL A 4 0.32 20.40 -0.70
CA VAL A 4 -0.14 19.40 0.28
C VAL A 4 -0.72 18.22 -0.51
N GLU A 5 -0.32 17.00 -0.16
CA GLU A 5 -0.86 15.76 -0.74
C GLU A 5 -2.05 15.29 0.11
N LEU A 6 -3.22 15.14 -0.52
CA LEU A 6 -4.38 14.54 0.12
C LEU A 6 -4.33 13.01 -0.01
N LEU A 7 -3.88 12.35 1.05
CA LEU A 7 -3.83 10.89 1.16
C LEU A 7 -5.12 10.34 1.78
N ALA A 8 -5.90 9.59 1.01
CA ALA A 8 -7.18 9.03 1.44
C ALA A 8 -7.10 7.53 1.79
N PRO A 9 -7.79 7.05 2.84
CA PRO A 9 -7.93 5.62 3.11
C PRO A 9 -8.86 4.95 2.10
N ALA A 10 -8.48 3.77 1.61
CA ALA A 10 -9.36 2.89 0.85
C ALA A 10 -9.39 1.49 1.47
N GLY A 11 -10.55 1.11 2.01
CA GLY A 11 -10.77 -0.19 2.65
C GLY A 11 -11.11 -1.31 1.67
N ASP A 12 -11.66 -0.97 0.50
CA ASP A 12 -11.99 -1.88 -0.60
C ASP A 12 -11.98 -1.09 -1.93
N PHE A 13 -12.23 -1.79 -3.04
CA PHE A 13 -12.20 -1.19 -4.38
C PHE A 13 -13.27 -0.10 -4.60
N SER A 14 -14.42 -0.19 -3.92
CA SER A 14 -15.47 0.83 -4.01
C SER A 14 -15.03 2.12 -3.31
N CYS A 15 -14.43 2.01 -2.11
CA CYS A 15 -13.84 3.14 -1.42
C CYS A 15 -12.70 3.78 -2.24
N LEU A 16 -11.87 2.96 -2.88
CA LEU A 16 -10.79 3.44 -3.75
C LEU A 16 -11.33 4.30 -4.89
N LYS A 17 -12.36 3.84 -5.61
CA LYS A 17 -13.01 4.64 -6.67
C LYS A 17 -13.58 5.94 -6.13
N ALA A 18 -14.32 5.88 -5.01
CA ALA A 18 -14.91 7.06 -4.42
C ALA A 18 -13.86 8.10 -3.99
N ALA A 19 -12.71 7.66 -3.45
CA ALA A 19 -11.62 8.55 -3.07
C ALA A 19 -10.98 9.23 -4.29
N ILE A 20 -10.77 8.49 -5.39
CA ILE A 20 -10.23 9.03 -6.65
C ILE A 20 -11.22 10.03 -7.26
N GLU A 21 -12.50 9.69 -7.33
CA GLU A 21 -13.56 10.56 -7.86
C GLU A 21 -13.72 11.85 -7.01
N ALA A 22 -13.44 11.77 -5.71
CA ALA A 22 -13.43 12.92 -4.81
C ALA A 22 -12.16 13.81 -4.95
N GLY A 23 -11.19 13.41 -5.77
CA GLY A 23 -10.00 14.22 -6.09
C GLY A 23 -8.85 14.13 -5.09
N CYS A 24 -8.63 12.96 -4.47
CA CYS A 24 -7.41 12.73 -3.69
C CYS A 24 -6.15 12.69 -4.57
N ASP A 25 -4.99 13.04 -4.01
CA ASP A 25 -3.70 12.94 -4.71
C ASP A 25 -3.09 11.52 -4.58
N ALA A 26 -3.42 10.82 -3.49
CA ALA A 26 -2.96 9.47 -3.20
C ALA A 26 -4.00 8.68 -2.40
N VAL A 27 -3.97 7.36 -2.52
CA VAL A 27 -4.73 6.44 -1.66
C VAL A 27 -3.79 5.51 -0.90
N TYR A 28 -4.15 5.13 0.32
CA TYR A 28 -3.52 3.98 0.98
C TYR A 28 -4.48 2.82 1.15
N ILE A 29 -3.98 1.62 0.84
CA ILE A 29 -4.71 0.36 0.93
C ILE A 29 -3.95 -0.64 1.80
N GLY A 30 -4.67 -1.62 2.32
CA GLY A 30 -4.10 -2.76 3.04
C GLY A 30 -4.18 -4.02 2.20
N GLY A 31 -3.05 -4.74 2.10
CA GLY A 31 -3.04 -6.11 1.59
C GLY A 31 -3.46 -7.13 2.65
N LYS A 32 -3.59 -8.39 2.26
CA LYS A 32 -3.87 -9.51 3.19
C LYS A 32 -2.69 -9.84 4.12
N LEU A 33 -1.50 -9.34 3.83
CA LEU A 33 -0.28 -9.58 4.59
C LEU A 33 0.17 -8.30 5.28
N PHE A 34 0.74 -8.44 6.48
CA PHE A 34 1.47 -7.39 7.21
C PHE A 34 0.69 -6.08 7.49
N GLY A 35 -0.64 -6.13 7.42
CA GLY A 35 -1.53 -5.02 7.80
C GLY A 35 -2.14 -5.22 9.18
N ALA A 36 -2.19 -4.16 10.00
CA ALA A 36 -2.72 -4.26 11.37
C ALA A 36 -4.24 -4.55 11.44
N ARG A 37 -4.98 -4.32 10.35
CA ARG A 37 -6.44 -4.55 10.27
C ARG A 37 -6.74 -5.94 9.72
N ALA A 38 -6.77 -6.93 10.60
CA ALA A 38 -7.05 -8.32 10.24
C ALA A 38 -8.50 -8.58 9.78
N PHE A 39 -9.45 -7.69 10.09
CA PHE A 39 -10.89 -7.87 9.85
C PHE A 39 -11.49 -6.95 8.77
N SER A 40 -10.68 -6.11 8.11
CA SER A 40 -11.16 -5.31 6.96
C SER A 40 -11.11 -6.12 5.67
N SER A 41 -11.91 -5.72 4.69
CA SER A 41 -11.94 -6.22 3.30
C SER A 41 -10.62 -5.92 2.56
N ASN A 42 -9.49 -6.41 3.06
CA ASN A 42 -8.18 -6.12 2.50
C ASN A 42 -8.03 -6.67 1.09
N PHE A 43 -7.23 -5.98 0.28
CA PHE A 43 -7.02 -6.30 -1.12
C PHE A 43 -6.20 -7.59 -1.23
N THR A 44 -6.63 -8.50 -2.11
CA THR A 44 -5.76 -9.56 -2.64
C THR A 44 -4.63 -8.96 -3.48
N ASP A 45 -3.58 -9.75 -3.73
CA ASP A 45 -2.47 -9.33 -4.59
C ASP A 45 -2.95 -8.91 -5.99
N ASP A 46 -3.89 -9.66 -6.59
CA ASP A 46 -4.51 -9.30 -7.88
C ASP A 46 -5.32 -7.99 -7.80
N GLU A 47 -6.02 -7.76 -6.69
CA GLU A 47 -6.76 -6.51 -6.48
C GLU A 47 -5.81 -5.33 -6.23
N ILE A 48 -4.66 -5.53 -5.58
CA ILE A 48 -3.62 -4.51 -5.44
C ILE A 48 -3.13 -4.09 -6.82
N ILE A 49 -2.79 -5.05 -7.69
CA ILE A 49 -2.37 -4.74 -9.07
C ILE A 49 -3.45 -3.98 -9.83
N LYS A 50 -4.71 -4.40 -9.71
CA LYS A 50 -5.85 -3.69 -10.34
C LYS A 50 -6.03 -2.28 -9.76
N ALA A 51 -5.86 -2.10 -8.46
CA ALA A 51 -5.98 -0.83 -7.78
C ALA A 51 -4.89 0.15 -8.23
N ILE A 52 -3.63 -0.30 -8.29
CA ILE A 52 -2.49 0.48 -8.80
C ILE A 52 -2.78 0.94 -10.22
N ASN A 53 -3.07 -0.01 -11.12
CA ASN A 53 -3.36 0.31 -12.52
C ASN A 53 -4.53 1.28 -12.65
N TYR A 54 -5.60 1.09 -11.89
CA TYR A 54 -6.76 1.98 -11.92
C TYR A 54 -6.42 3.38 -11.42
N ALA A 55 -5.77 3.53 -10.26
CA ALA A 55 -5.42 4.82 -9.69
C ALA A 55 -4.45 5.61 -10.59
N HIS A 56 -3.47 4.92 -11.18
CA HIS A 56 -2.50 5.53 -12.10
C HIS A 56 -3.15 6.09 -13.37
N LEU A 57 -4.26 5.52 -13.86
CA LEU A 57 -5.02 6.10 -14.98
C LEU A 57 -5.56 7.51 -14.66
N PHE A 58 -5.73 7.84 -13.38
CA PHE A 58 -6.19 9.16 -12.91
C PHE A 58 -5.05 10.00 -12.32
N GLY A 59 -3.80 9.54 -12.41
CA GLY A 59 -2.65 10.23 -11.81
C GLY A 59 -2.63 10.21 -10.28
N VAL A 60 -3.36 9.29 -9.65
CA VAL A 60 -3.42 9.12 -8.19
C VAL A 60 -2.42 8.05 -7.75
N LYS A 61 -1.61 8.36 -6.74
CA LYS A 61 -0.61 7.42 -6.20
C LYS A 61 -1.24 6.35 -5.30
N VAL A 62 -0.61 5.19 -5.19
CA VAL A 62 -1.05 4.08 -4.32
C VAL A 62 0.02 3.70 -3.31
N TYR A 63 -0.35 3.77 -2.04
CA TYR A 63 0.49 3.39 -0.91
C TYR A 63 -0.04 2.10 -0.28
N VAL A 64 0.84 1.18 0.07
CA VAL A 64 0.43 -0.09 0.71
C VAL A 64 0.92 -0.14 2.15
N THR A 65 0.01 -0.40 3.07
CA THR A 65 0.36 -0.51 4.50
C THR A 65 1.02 -1.84 4.80
N THR A 66 2.18 -1.79 5.45
CA THR A 66 2.89 -2.91 6.06
C THR A 66 3.21 -2.58 7.53
N ASN A 67 2.17 -2.19 8.25
CA ASN A 67 2.25 -1.54 9.56
C ASN A 67 2.04 -2.52 10.73
N THR A 68 2.68 -3.68 10.68
CA THR A 68 2.74 -4.64 11.80
C THR A 68 4.19 -4.84 12.23
N LEU A 69 4.40 -5.27 13.49
CA LEU A 69 5.70 -5.79 13.91
C LEU A 69 5.96 -7.12 13.20
N ILE A 70 7.17 -7.32 12.69
CA ILE A 70 7.55 -8.50 11.91
C ILE A 70 8.43 -9.41 12.76
N TYR A 71 8.07 -10.69 12.89
CA TYR A 71 8.91 -11.65 13.59
C TYR A 71 10.08 -12.10 12.70
N ASP A 72 11.22 -12.49 13.30
CA ASP A 72 12.42 -12.93 12.58
C ASP A 72 12.15 -13.97 11.46
N LYS A 73 11.25 -14.93 11.74
CA LYS A 73 10.86 -15.99 10.79
C LYS A 73 10.00 -15.50 9.62
N GLU A 74 9.48 -14.28 9.68
CA GLU A 74 8.61 -13.68 8.66
C GLU A 74 9.36 -12.69 7.77
N VAL A 75 10.61 -12.35 8.11
CA VAL A 75 11.42 -11.34 7.40
C VAL A 75 11.57 -11.68 5.93
N GLU A 76 11.90 -12.92 5.59
CA GLU A 76 12.02 -13.36 4.19
C GLU A 76 10.72 -13.15 3.42
N ARG A 77 9.59 -13.59 3.99
CA ARG A 77 8.26 -13.41 3.40
C ARG A 77 7.86 -11.93 3.28
N PHE A 78 8.25 -11.10 4.24
CA PHE A 78 8.05 -9.66 4.17
C PHE A 78 8.82 -9.06 3.00
N LEU A 79 10.10 -9.40 2.84
CA LEU A 79 10.92 -8.91 1.72
C LEU A 79 10.40 -9.39 0.36
N GLU A 80 9.92 -10.63 0.27
CA GLU A 80 9.21 -11.14 -0.92
C GLU A 80 7.97 -10.29 -1.25
N TYR A 81 7.18 -9.95 -0.23
CA TYR A 81 5.99 -9.11 -0.41
C TYR A 81 6.34 -7.69 -0.85
N ILE A 82 7.36 -7.06 -0.25
CA ILE A 82 7.87 -5.75 -0.70
C ILE A 82 8.38 -5.83 -2.14
N SER A 83 9.11 -6.90 -2.50
CA SER A 83 9.58 -7.14 -3.87
C SER A 83 8.42 -7.27 -4.86
N PHE A 84 7.35 -7.97 -4.48
CA PHE A 84 6.11 -8.06 -5.26
C PHE A 84 5.48 -6.68 -5.48
N LEU A 85 5.31 -5.88 -4.43
CA LEU A 85 4.72 -4.54 -4.52
C LEU A 85 5.56 -3.62 -5.43
N HIS A 86 6.88 -3.62 -5.24
CA HIS A 86 7.81 -2.83 -6.06
C HIS A 86 7.75 -3.22 -7.55
N LYS A 87 7.77 -4.52 -7.86
CA LYS A 87 7.66 -5.02 -9.25
C LYS A 87 6.35 -4.62 -9.94
N ASN A 88 5.30 -4.34 -9.16
CA ASN A 88 3.99 -3.92 -9.65
C ASN A 88 3.77 -2.40 -9.56
N ASN A 89 4.84 -1.61 -9.39
CA ASN A 89 4.82 -0.14 -9.40
C ASN A 89 3.97 0.47 -8.28
N VAL A 90 4.01 -0.08 -7.06
CA VAL A 90 3.51 0.65 -5.89
C VAL A 90 4.30 1.96 -5.71
N ASP A 91 3.64 3.05 -5.32
CA ASP A 91 4.32 4.34 -5.17
C ASP A 91 5.03 4.48 -3.82
N ALA A 92 4.51 3.85 -2.76
CA ALA A 92 5.15 3.81 -1.45
C ALA A 92 4.62 2.67 -0.58
N VAL A 93 5.37 2.34 0.48
CA VAL A 93 4.94 1.44 1.55
C VAL A 93 4.94 2.15 2.89
N ILE A 94 3.90 1.92 3.70
CA ILE A 94 3.77 2.51 5.04
C ILE A 94 4.22 1.48 6.06
N ILE A 95 5.46 1.60 6.53
CA ILE A 95 6.13 0.65 7.41
C ILE A 95 6.06 1.13 8.86
N GLN A 96 5.77 0.21 9.79
CA GLN A 96 5.86 0.48 11.23
C GLN A 96 7.16 -0.05 11.86
N ASP A 97 7.65 -1.19 11.40
CA ASP A 97 8.82 -1.86 11.96
C ASP A 97 10.13 -1.20 11.49
N LEU A 98 10.88 -0.61 12.42
CA LEU A 98 12.14 0.09 12.10
C LEU A 98 13.24 -0.86 11.61
N GLY A 99 13.24 -2.13 12.05
CA GLY A 99 14.17 -3.12 11.55
C GLY A 99 13.88 -3.45 10.09
N MET A 100 12.60 -3.54 9.72
CA MET A 100 12.22 -3.72 8.32
C MET A 100 12.50 -2.50 7.46
N LEU A 101 12.34 -1.29 8.01
CA LEU A 101 12.69 -0.06 7.30
C LEU A 101 14.15 -0.05 6.85
N ASP A 102 15.08 -0.56 7.68
CA ASP A 102 16.52 -0.66 7.34
C ASP A 102 16.79 -1.65 6.19
N LEU A 103 15.96 -2.68 6.05
CA LEU A 103 16.11 -3.71 5.02
C LEU A 103 15.47 -3.31 3.67
N VAL A 104 14.55 -2.33 3.65
CA VAL A 104 13.86 -1.88 2.43
C VAL A 104 14.62 -0.72 1.80
N THR A 105 15.53 -1.02 0.87
CA THR A 105 16.45 -0.04 0.25
C THR A 105 16.03 0.46 -1.14
N TRP A 106 14.79 0.21 -1.57
CA TRP A 106 14.34 0.38 -2.95
C TRP A 106 13.22 1.42 -3.13
N CYS A 107 12.94 2.21 -2.10
CA CYS A 107 11.96 3.32 -2.16
C CYS A 107 12.64 4.65 -2.46
#